data_AF-A0A1I7RR02-F1
#
_entry.id   AF-A0A1I7RR02-F1
#
_cell.length_a   1.000
_cell.length_b   1.000
_cell.length_c   1.000
_cell.angle_alpha   90.00
_cell.angle_beta   90.00
_cell.angle_gamma   90.00
#
_symmetry.space_group_name_H-M   'P 1'
#
loop_
_entity.id
_entity.type
_entity.pdbx_description
1 polymer ?
#
loop_
_entity_poly.entity_id
_entity_poly.type
_entity_poly.pdbx_seq_one_letter_code
_entity_poly.pdbx_strand_id
1 'polypeptide(L)' 'MLEGSSGKEAFHEYCRKFVTLFELDLCFWPPVQTVNFLIVPPKYRVIYVMIAMFFYNTVLTYVKHNL' A
#
# COMPACT_ATOMS: atom_id res chain seq x y z
N MET A 1 7.43 29.31 -11.34
CA MET A 1 6.38 30.20 -10.80
C MET A 1 5.22 29.27 -10.43
N LEU A 2 5.09 28.75 -9.20
CA LEU A 2 4.63 29.43 -7.98
C LEU A 2 5.12 28.65 -6.75
N GLU A 3 6.12 29.20 -6.06
CA GLU A 3 6.92 28.52 -5.02
C GLU A 3 6.56 29.02 -3.60
N GLY A 4 5.29 29.35 -3.33
CA GLY A 4 4.93 30.06 -2.09
C GLY A 4 3.58 29.76 -1.42
N SER A 5 2.61 29.13 -2.10
CA SER A 5 1.31 28.75 -1.50
C SER A 5 1.09 27.23 -1.44
N SER A 6 2.04 26.47 -1.98
CA SER A 6 1.89 25.04 -2.28
C SER A 6 1.88 24.14 -1.05
N GLY A 7 2.34 24.58 0.13
CA GLY A 7 2.40 23.71 1.32
C GLY A 7 1.06 23.11 1.72
N LYS A 8 -0.04 23.90 1.67
CA LYS A 8 -1.38 23.40 1.98
C LYS A 8 -1.99 22.57 0.86
N GLU A 9 -1.73 22.92 -0.40
CA GLU A 9 -2.23 22.18 -1.57
C GLU A 9 -1.49 20.85 -1.75
N ALA A 10 -0.15 20.86 -1.66
CA ALA A 10 0.69 19.68 -1.63
C ALA A 10 0.34 18.79 -0.43
N PHE A 11 0.09 19.37 0.75
CA PHE A 11 -0.37 18.58 1.91
C PHE A 11 -1.75 17.97 1.66
N HIS A 12 -2.69 18.70 1.05
CA HIS A 12 -4.00 18.16 0.70
C HIS A 12 -3.89 17.03 -0.33
N GLU A 13 -3.08 17.21 -1.37
CA GLU A 13 -2.81 16.19 -2.38
C GLU A 13 -2.14 14.96 -1.76
N TYR A 14 -1.21 15.18 -0.84
CA TYR A 14 -0.55 14.11 -0.09
C TYR A 14 -1.52 13.37 0.83
N CYS A 15 -2.41 14.09 1.52
CA CYS A 15 -3.43 13.48 2.39
C CYS A 15 -4.42 12.66 1.57
N ARG A 16 -4.83 13.15 0.40
CA ARG A 16 -5.73 12.42 -0.51
C ARG A 16 -5.07 11.16 -1.04
N LYS A 17 -3.81 11.25 -1.48
CA LYS A 17 -2.98 10.10 -1.88
C LYS A 17 -2.81 9.13 -0.70
N PHE A 18 -2.55 9.63 0.50
CA PHE A 18 -2.38 8.84 1.70
C PHE A 18 -3.67 8.09 2.07
N VAL A 19 -4.84 8.72 1.97
CA VAL A 19 -6.12 8.04 2.23
C VAL A 19 -6.32 6.88 1.25
N THR A 20 -6.10 7.09 -0.05
CA THR A 20 -6.20 6.00 -1.05
C THR A 20 -5.22 4.87 -0.76
N LEU A 21 -3.97 5.19 -0.42
CA LEU A 21 -2.98 4.19 -0.04
C LEU A 21 -3.37 3.45 1.23
N PHE A 22 -3.87 4.18 2.23
CA PHE A 22 -4.29 3.64 3.51
C PHE A 22 -5.48 2.70 3.37
N GLU A 23 -6.48 3.03 2.55
CA GLU A 23 -7.61 2.15 2.23
C GLU A 23 -7.13 0.87 1.52
N LEU A 24 -6.14 1.00 0.63
CA LEU A 24 -5.57 -0.13 -0.09
C LEU A 24 -4.76 -1.04 0.84
N ASP A 25 -3.95 -0.48 1.73
CA ASP A 25 -3.31 -1.20 2.83
C ASP A 25 -4.35 -1.91 3.71
N LEU A 26 -5.39 -1.19 4.13
CA LEU A 26 -6.42 -1.74 5.00
C LEU A 26 -7.21 -2.88 4.33
N CYS A 27 -7.32 -2.90 3.00
CA CYS A 27 -7.97 -3.98 2.25
C CYS A 27 -7.01 -5.14 1.95
N PHE A 28 -5.72 -4.85 1.71
CA PHE A 28 -4.72 -5.84 1.31
C PHE A 28 -4.16 -6.63 2.49
N TRP A 29 -3.90 -5.98 3.62
CA TRP A 29 -3.26 -6.64 4.78
C TRP A 29 -4.15 -7.65 5.50
N PRO A 30 -5.44 -7.41 5.78
CA PRO A 30 -6.28 -8.39 6.46
C PRO A 30 -6.35 -9.76 5.75
N PRO A 31 -6.61 -9.87 4.44
CA PRO A 31 -6.60 -11.17 3.77
C PRO A 31 -5.20 -11.80 3.76
N VAL A 32 -4.14 -11.00 3.62
CA VAL A 32 -2.76 -11.49 3.73
C VAL A 32 -2.50 -12.08 5.11
N GLN A 33 -2.91 -11.40 6.19
CA GLN A 33 -2.80 -11.88 7.56
C GLN A 33 -3.65 -13.14 7.78
N THR A 34 -4.90 -13.16 7.31
CA THR A 34 -5.80 -14.31 7.43
C THR A 34 -5.18 -15.54 6.77
N VAL A 35 -4.71 -15.44 5.54
CA VAL A 35 -4.07 -16.55 4.82
C VAL A 35 -2.77 -17.00 5.52
N ASN A 36 -1.97 -16.06 6.03
CA ASN A 36 -0.73 -16.36 6.75
C ASN A 36 -0.97 -17.21 8.01
N PHE A 37 -2.07 -16.95 8.74
CA PHE A 37 -2.43 -17.73 9.93
C PHE A 37 -3.19 -19.02 9.63
N LEU A 38 -4.01 -19.06 8.59
CA LEU A 38 -4.85 -20.22 8.28
C LEU A 38 -4.11 -21.33 7.50
N ILE A 39 -3.27 -20.93 6.54
CA ILE A 39 -2.73 -21.86 5.52
C ILE A 39 -1.24 -22.14 5.71
N VAL A 40 -0.46 -21.21 6.26
CA VAL A 40 1.00 -21.25 6.12
C VAL A 40 1.70 -21.85 7.35
N PRO A 41 2.32 -23.05 7.22
CA PRO A 41 3.21 -23.59 8.25
C PRO A 41 4.37 -22.61 8.48
N PRO A 42 4.93 -22.50 9.71
CA PRO A 42 5.94 -21.51 10.06
C PRO A 42 7.15 -21.47 9.11
N LYS A 43 7.50 -22.59 8.45
CA LYS A 43 8.59 -22.66 7.46
C LYS A 43 8.35 -21.84 6.18
N TYR A 44 7.11 -21.58 5.77
CA TYR A 44 6.80 -20.93 4.48
C TYR A 44 6.26 -19.51 4.61
N ARG A 45 6.08 -19.00 5.84
CA ARG A 45 5.52 -17.65 6.10
C ARG A 45 6.33 -16.54 5.45
N VAL A 46 7.65 -16.68 5.43
CA VAL A 46 8.56 -15.69 4.82
C VAL A 46 8.34 -15.60 3.30
N ILE A 47 8.24 -16.72 2.61
CA ILE A 47 8.06 -16.76 1.15
C ILE A 47 6.69 -16.19 0.77
N TYR A 48 5.65 -16.54 1.52
CA TYR A 48 4.31 -16.00 1.29
C TYR A 48 4.26 -14.48 1.46
N VAL A 49 4.81 -13.96 2.57
CA VAL A 49 4.88 -12.51 2.82
C VAL A 49 5.68 -11.80 1.74
N MET A 50 6.78 -12.38 1.26
CA MET A 50 7.58 -11.80 0.18
C MET A 50 6.81 -11.69 -1.15
N ILE A 51 6.04 -12.72 -1.51
CA ILE A 51 5.19 -12.69 -2.71
C ILE A 51 4.09 -11.64 -2.55
N ALA A 52 3.42 -11.59 -1.39
CA ALA A 52 2.41 -10.58 -1.10
C ALA A 52 3.01 -9.16 -1.17
N MET A 53 4.22 -8.96 -0.64
CA MET A 53 4.93 -7.68 -0.70
C MET A 53 5.26 -7.27 -2.12
N PHE A 54 5.62 -8.22 -2.99
CA PHE A 54 5.87 -7.97 -4.40
C PHE A 54 4.60 -7.53 -5.15
N PHE A 55 3.48 -8.23 -4.93
CA PHE A 55 2.18 -7.83 -5.48
C PHE A 55 1.74 -6.47 -4.98
N TYR A 56 1.89 -6.22 -3.68
CA TYR A 56 1.58 -4.92 -3.07
C TYR A 56 2.40 -3.80 -3.70
N ASN A 57 3.72 -3.96 -3.84
CA ASN A 57 4.57 -2.95 -4.50
C ASN A 57 4.19 -2.72 -5.96
N THR A 58 3.77 -3.77 -6.66
CA THR A 58 3.29 -3.67 -8.06
C THR A 58 2.00 -2.86 -8.12
N VAL A 59 1.02 -3.17 -7.27
CA VAL A 59 -0.25 -2.44 -7.18
C VAL A 59 -0.02 -0.99 -6.74
N LEU A 60 0.87 -0.77 -5.77
CA LEU A 60 1.26 0.54 -5.28
C LEU A 60 1.84 1.40 -6.40
N THR A 61 2.76 0.84 -7.19
CA THR A 61 3.37 1.53 -8.32
C THR A 61 2.33 1.82 -9.41
N TYR A 62 1.41 0.89 -9.66
CA TYR A 62 0.34 1.05 -10.64
C TYR A 62 -0.66 2.15 -10.24
N VAL A 63 -1.08 2.18 -8.97
CA VAL A 63 -1.97 3.22 -8.44
C VAL A 63 -1.26 4.58 -8.43
N LYS A 64 0.03 4.61 -8.03
CA LYS A 64 0.83 5.84 -8.02
C LYS A 64 1.12 6.39 -9.42
N HIS A 65 1.17 5.54 -10.45
CA HIS A 65 1.35 5.96 -11.84
C HIS A 65 0.04 6.40 -12.52
N ASN A 66 -1.12 5.93 -12.04
CA ASN A 66 -2.43 6.35 -12.54
C ASN A 66 -3.05 7.52 -11.75
N LEU A 67 -2.37 8.02 -10.72
CA LEU A 67 -2.73 9.21 -9.94
C LEU A 67 -1.84 10.41 -10.28
#